data_AF-A0AB73M669-F1
#
_entry.id   AF-A0AB73M669-F1
#
_cell.length_a   1.000
_cell.length_b   1.000
_cell.length_c   1.000
_cell.angle_alpha   90.00
_cell.angle_beta   90.00
_cell.angle_gamma   90.00
#
_symmetry.space_group_name_H-M   'P 1'
#
loop_
_entity.id
_entity.type
_entity.pdbx_description
1 polymer ?
#
loop_
_entity_poly.entity_id
_entity_poly.type
_entity_poly.pdbx_seq_one_letter_code
_entity_poly.pdbx_strand_id
1 'polypeptide(L)'
;MKHSSCYFRSLTILFLIFHSPFFLGSEQAPNEKKIEILIPDGSSEESNWGKDSLQFEDLDLLGDASEENSKSFLEKAKESFLNSIDRFKKTNDLVNAKRKEFDQRIFEADRYEWQRKNRRENFERSLARDLNKSRSDCIHLLVFSMNSLEKIQNPKVKDTETFRDLQANIYREYIKHQLALKNFLQAMDLLERYIQIGNKYYEDPEAQGFLANCYERAYRLSKKNRDDQAREKFDILRKKHGLLYAEFKFGKNSADYQEFSKELFKD
;
A
#
# COMPACT_ATOMS: atom_id res chain seq x y z
N MET A 1 28.60 -45.72 -40.58
CA MET A 1 28.71 -44.26 -40.82
C MET A 1 28.39 -43.60 -39.48
N LYS A 2 29.36 -43.20 -38.64
CA LYS A 2 30.13 -41.92 -38.65
C LYS A 2 29.15 -40.72 -38.62
N HIS A 3 29.06 -39.81 -37.63
CA HIS A 3 29.97 -39.29 -36.57
C HIS A 3 29.16 -38.60 -35.43
N SER A 4 29.51 -38.80 -34.14
CA SER A 4 30.16 -37.85 -33.18
C SER A 4 29.28 -36.64 -32.75
N SER A 5 28.87 -36.37 -31.50
CA SER A 5 29.47 -36.36 -30.14
C SER A 5 30.70 -35.45 -29.95
N CYS A 6 30.53 -34.35 -29.18
CA CYS A 6 31.48 -33.71 -28.23
C CYS A 6 30.81 -32.44 -27.65
N TYR A 7 30.38 -32.33 -26.38
CA TYR A 7 31.08 -32.27 -25.08
C TYR A 7 31.75 -30.91 -24.71
N PHE A 8 31.70 -30.64 -23.39
CA PHE A 8 32.39 -29.63 -22.54
C PHE A 8 31.73 -28.25 -22.41
N ARG A 9 31.22 -27.78 -21.25
CA ARG A 9 31.62 -27.75 -19.81
C ARG A 9 32.15 -26.36 -19.40
N SER A 10 31.53 -25.82 -18.34
CA SER A 10 32.08 -25.04 -17.20
C SER A 10 32.91 -23.76 -17.44
N LEU A 11 32.54 -22.64 -16.79
CA LEU A 11 33.13 -22.21 -15.51
C LEU A 11 32.55 -20.86 -15.03
N THR A 12 32.18 -20.83 -13.76
CA THR A 12 32.01 -19.67 -12.87
C THR A 12 33.30 -18.89 -12.67
N ILE A 13 33.23 -17.58 -12.36
CA ILE A 13 33.99 -16.88 -11.28
C ILE A 13 33.40 -15.47 -11.06
N LEU A 14 33.34 -15.10 -9.78
CA LEU A 14 32.82 -13.88 -9.15
C LEU A 14 34.00 -13.21 -8.41
N PHE A 15 34.22 -11.89 -8.53
CA PHE A 15 35.00 -11.02 -7.60
C PHE A 15 34.81 -9.54 -8.05
N LEU A 16 34.01 -8.70 -7.37
CA LEU A 16 34.32 -7.77 -6.26
C LEU A 16 35.29 -6.59 -6.57
N ILE A 17 34.69 -5.38 -6.59
CA ILE A 17 35.04 -4.12 -5.90
C ILE A 17 36.50 -3.62 -5.93
N PHE A 18 36.74 -2.38 -6.41
CA PHE A 18 37.41 -1.28 -5.67
C PHE A 18 37.38 0.06 -6.44
N HIS A 19 37.30 1.15 -5.68
CA HIS A 19 37.18 2.56 -6.08
C HIS A 19 38.51 3.23 -6.49
N SER A 20 38.44 4.02 -7.58
CA SER A 20 39.05 5.35 -7.84
C SER A 20 40.60 5.54 -7.77
N PRO A 21 41.13 6.74 -8.07
CA PRO A 21 41.42 7.31 -9.40
C PRO A 21 42.93 7.59 -9.60
N PHE A 22 43.39 7.89 -10.82
CA PHE A 22 44.43 8.89 -11.19
C PHE A 22 45.07 8.59 -12.56
N PHE A 23 44.91 9.56 -13.47
CA PHE A 23 45.81 10.05 -14.52
C PHE A 23 46.80 9.09 -15.22
N LEU A 24 46.68 8.97 -16.55
CA LEU A 24 47.68 9.51 -17.50
C LEU A 24 47.21 9.41 -18.96
N GLY A 25 47.37 10.51 -19.71
CA GLY A 25 47.84 10.46 -21.10
C GLY A 25 46.80 10.75 -22.20
N SER A 26 46.71 12.01 -22.59
CA SER A 26 46.10 12.46 -23.85
C SER A 26 46.98 12.10 -25.05
N GLU A 27 46.52 11.20 -25.92
CA GLU A 27 46.91 11.16 -27.34
C GLU A 27 45.71 11.60 -28.17
N GLN A 28 45.72 12.87 -28.59
CA GLN A 28 44.70 13.44 -29.49
C GLN A 28 44.88 12.86 -30.89
N ALA A 29 43.99 11.94 -31.27
CA ALA A 29 43.79 11.53 -32.66
C ALA A 29 42.96 12.60 -33.41
N PRO A 30 43.19 12.83 -34.72
CA PRO A 30 42.70 14.03 -35.43
C PRO A 30 41.20 14.00 -35.79
N ASN A 31 40.39 13.11 -35.19
CA ASN A 31 38.98 12.89 -35.54
C ASN A 31 37.95 13.31 -34.48
N GLU A 32 38.37 13.80 -33.31
CA GLU A 32 37.43 14.19 -32.23
C GLU A 32 36.67 15.50 -32.51
N LYS A 33 37.25 16.39 -33.34
CA LYS A 33 36.66 17.71 -33.64
C LYS A 33 35.30 17.65 -34.38
N LYS A 34 34.93 16.50 -34.94
CA LYS A 34 33.63 16.36 -35.63
C LYS A 34 32.49 15.97 -34.70
N ILE A 35 32.79 15.43 -33.52
CA ILE A 35 31.79 14.99 -32.53
C ILE A 35 31.52 16.13 -31.54
N GLU A 36 32.54 16.90 -31.14
CA GLU A 36 32.38 18.06 -30.25
C GLU A 36 31.48 19.16 -30.86
N ILE A 37 31.44 19.29 -32.19
CA ILE A 37 30.57 20.26 -32.89
C ILE A 37 29.09 19.82 -32.91
N LEU A 38 28.80 18.54 -32.61
CA LEU A 38 27.45 17.98 -32.61
C LEU A 38 26.83 17.84 -31.22
N ILE A 39 27.59 18.11 -30.16
CA ILE A 39 27.08 18.13 -28.79
C ILE A 39 26.65 19.58 -28.51
N PRO A 40 25.36 19.85 -28.29
CA PRO A 40 24.94 21.19 -27.88
C PRO A 40 25.47 21.48 -26.47
N ASP A 41 26.43 22.39 -26.35
CA ASP A 41 27.10 22.78 -25.09
C ASP A 41 26.20 23.54 -24.09
N GLY A 42 24.87 23.57 -24.32
CA GLY A 42 23.91 24.28 -23.47
C GLY A 42 24.05 25.81 -23.42
N SER A 43 25.07 26.37 -24.08
CA SER A 43 25.45 27.78 -24.09
C SER A 43 24.79 28.60 -25.20
N SER A 44 23.96 27.99 -26.06
CA SER A 44 23.21 28.70 -27.08
C SER A 44 22.07 29.52 -26.46
N GLU A 45 21.90 30.77 -26.91
CA GLU A 45 20.86 31.70 -26.39
C GLU A 45 19.42 31.20 -26.58
N GLU A 46 19.20 30.19 -27.43
CA GLU A 46 17.92 29.52 -27.69
C GLU A 46 17.69 28.26 -26.83
N SER A 47 18.67 27.83 -26.02
CA SER A 47 18.50 26.66 -25.15
C SER A 47 17.78 27.04 -23.85
N ASN A 48 16.62 26.44 -23.60
CA ASN A 48 15.89 26.51 -22.32
C ASN A 48 16.69 25.95 -21.13
N TRP A 49 17.85 25.34 -21.35
CA TRP A 49 18.73 24.83 -20.29
C TRP A 49 19.67 25.90 -19.71
N GLY A 50 19.82 27.06 -20.37
CA GLY A 50 20.70 28.15 -19.92
C GLY A 50 19.98 29.39 -19.38
N LYS A 51 18.65 29.46 -19.55
CA LYS A 51 17.80 30.55 -19.05
C LYS A 51 16.81 29.98 -18.06
N ASP A 52 17.29 29.78 -16.84
CA ASP A 52 16.56 30.03 -15.60
C ASP A 52 17.55 29.70 -14.49
N SER A 53 18.14 30.72 -13.88
CA SER A 53 18.65 30.56 -12.53
C SER A 53 17.48 30.06 -11.71
N LEU A 54 17.45 28.76 -11.38
CA LEU A 54 16.43 28.13 -10.55
C LEU A 54 16.18 29.09 -9.39
N GLN A 55 15.05 29.78 -9.42
CA GLN A 55 14.62 30.60 -8.30
C GLN A 55 14.35 29.60 -7.20
N PHE A 56 15.34 29.40 -6.33
CA PHE A 56 15.11 28.73 -5.06
C PHE A 56 14.13 29.63 -4.33
N GLU A 57 12.85 29.24 -4.40
CA GLU A 57 11.86 29.73 -3.47
C GLU A 57 12.34 29.24 -2.10
N ASP A 58 12.84 30.16 -1.27
CA ASP A 58 13.27 29.84 0.09
C ASP A 58 12.08 29.18 0.78
N LEU A 59 12.11 27.85 0.88
CA LEU A 59 11.11 27.08 1.59
C LEU A 59 11.13 27.57 3.03
N ASP A 60 10.03 28.18 3.48
CA ASP A 60 9.82 28.55 4.87
C ASP A 60 9.72 27.27 5.72
N LEU A 61 10.89 26.72 6.04
CA LEU A 61 11.08 25.50 6.83
C LEU A 61 10.53 25.66 8.25
N LEU A 62 10.34 26.91 8.70
CA LEU A 62 9.85 27.27 10.03
C LEU A 62 8.33 27.44 10.06
N GLY A 63 7.72 27.79 8.92
CA GLY A 63 6.27 27.85 8.74
C GLY A 63 5.60 26.52 9.09
N ASP A 64 6.14 25.39 8.62
CA ASP A 64 5.60 24.05 8.88
C ASP A 64 5.70 23.61 10.36
N ALA A 65 6.58 24.25 11.15
CA ALA A 65 6.72 23.99 12.58
C ALA A 65 5.83 24.90 13.46
N SER A 66 5.24 25.95 12.88
CA SER A 66 4.35 26.84 13.62
C SER A 66 3.11 26.11 14.16
N GLU A 67 2.64 26.52 15.35
CA GLU A 67 1.48 25.90 16.00
C GLU A 67 0.19 26.12 15.21
N GLU A 68 0.07 27.26 14.51
CA GLU A 68 -1.09 27.60 13.69
C GLU A 68 -1.16 26.76 12.41
N ASN A 69 -0.05 26.60 11.69
CA ASN A 69 -0.01 25.72 10.51
C ASN A 69 -0.26 24.26 10.91
N SER A 70 0.31 23.80 12.02
CA SER A 70 0.07 22.46 12.56
C SER A 70 -1.42 22.21 12.85
N LYS A 71 -2.12 23.19 13.44
CA LYS A 71 -3.58 23.13 13.65
C LYS A 71 -4.34 23.09 12.32
N SER A 72 -3.96 23.93 11.36
CA SER A 72 -4.59 23.96 10.05
C SER A 72 -4.45 22.62 9.30
N PHE A 73 -3.29 21.97 9.39
CA PHE A 73 -3.07 20.65 8.79
C PHE A 73 -3.87 19.56 9.47
N LEU A 74 -4.00 19.62 10.80
CA LEU A 74 -4.84 18.70 11.58
C LEU A 74 -6.31 18.83 11.17
N GLU A 75 -6.80 20.06 11.02
CA GLU A 75 -8.17 20.34 10.57
C GLU A 75 -8.41 19.85 9.14
N LYS A 76 -7.48 20.12 8.21
CA LYS A 76 -7.54 19.60 6.83
C LYS A 76 -7.56 18.08 6.78
N ALA A 77 -6.73 17.43 7.59
CA ALA A 77 -6.72 15.96 7.70
C ALA A 77 -8.06 15.43 8.20
N LYS A 78 -8.62 16.05 9.25
CA LYS A 78 -9.91 15.69 9.83
C LYS A 78 -11.06 15.88 8.84
N GLU A 79 -11.10 17.02 8.13
CA GLU A 79 -12.11 17.30 7.12
C GLU A 79 -12.08 16.26 6.00
N SER A 80 -10.89 15.95 5.48
CA SER A 80 -10.70 14.96 4.42
C SER A 80 -11.13 13.55 4.86
N PHE A 81 -10.81 13.19 6.10
CA PHE A 81 -11.27 11.93 6.71
C PHE A 81 -12.79 11.86 6.81
N LEU A 82 -13.44 12.90 7.36
CA LEU A 82 -14.90 12.94 7.48
C LEU A 82 -15.58 12.92 6.11
N ASN A 83 -15.04 13.65 5.15
CA ASN A 83 -15.53 13.66 3.76
C ASN A 83 -15.43 12.26 3.12
N SER A 84 -14.38 11.49 3.40
CA SER A 84 -14.26 10.11 2.90
C SER A 84 -15.37 9.21 3.45
N ILE A 85 -15.65 9.29 4.76
CA ILE A 85 -16.67 8.49 5.42
C ILE A 85 -18.07 8.85 4.91
N ASP A 86 -18.38 10.14 4.81
CA ASP A 86 -19.68 10.62 4.35
C ASP A 86 -19.95 10.19 2.90
N ARG A 87 -18.96 10.35 2.00
CA ARG A 87 -19.08 9.91 0.60
C ARG A 87 -19.31 8.41 0.49
N PHE A 88 -18.60 7.60 1.29
CA PHE A 88 -18.79 6.16 1.29
C PHE A 88 -20.17 5.77 1.80
N LYS A 89 -20.62 6.37 2.92
CA LYS A 89 -21.97 6.13 3.49
C LYS A 89 -23.06 6.44 2.48
N LYS A 90 -23.01 7.61 1.84
CA LYS A 90 -23.96 8.00 0.78
C LYS A 90 -23.99 6.99 -0.37
N THR A 91 -22.83 6.50 -0.79
CA THR A 91 -22.77 5.47 -1.84
C THR A 91 -23.40 4.16 -1.37
N ASN A 92 -23.12 3.74 -0.14
CA ASN A 92 -23.66 2.51 0.43
C ASN A 92 -25.18 2.57 0.56
N ASP A 93 -25.72 3.71 1.01
CA ASP A 93 -27.16 3.94 1.12
C ASP A 93 -27.84 3.92 -0.26
N LEU A 94 -27.22 4.54 -1.27
CA LEU A 94 -27.68 4.51 -2.65
C LEU A 94 -27.66 3.10 -3.25
N VAL A 95 -26.63 2.30 -2.95
CA VAL A 95 -26.54 0.89 -3.38
C VAL A 95 -27.62 0.05 -2.71
N ASN A 96 -27.88 0.26 -1.41
CA ASN A 96 -28.95 -0.41 -0.68
C ASN A 96 -30.33 -0.03 -1.22
N ALA A 97 -30.54 1.24 -1.56
CA ALA A 97 -31.78 1.71 -2.20
C ALA A 97 -31.97 1.04 -3.57
N LYS A 98 -30.95 1.03 -4.43
CA LYS A 98 -30.98 0.32 -5.71
C LYS A 98 -31.32 -1.16 -5.55
N ARG A 99 -30.76 -1.84 -4.54
CA ARG A 99 -31.06 -3.26 -4.29
C ARG A 99 -32.53 -3.47 -3.91
N LYS A 100 -33.08 -2.63 -3.02
CA LYS A 100 -34.51 -2.66 -2.67
C LYS A 100 -35.41 -2.39 -3.88
N GLU A 101 -35.07 -1.41 -4.71
CA GLU A 101 -35.80 -1.13 -5.94
C GLU A 101 -35.75 -2.30 -6.94
N PHE A 102 -34.61 -2.99 -7.03
CA PHE A 102 -34.47 -4.16 -7.89
C PHE A 102 -35.34 -5.32 -7.39
N ASP A 103 -35.38 -5.56 -6.08
CA ASP A 103 -36.18 -6.64 -5.48
C ASP A 103 -37.69 -6.37 -5.59
N GLN A 104 -38.11 -5.11 -5.68
CA GLN A 104 -39.51 -4.73 -5.92
C GLN A 104 -39.94 -4.87 -7.38
N ARG A 105 -39.00 -4.88 -8.33
CA ARG A 105 -39.31 -4.97 -9.76
C ARG A 105 -39.65 -6.40 -10.15
N ILE A 106 -40.81 -6.58 -10.76
CA ILE A 106 -41.22 -7.83 -11.40
C ILE A 106 -40.84 -7.75 -12.88
N PHE A 107 -40.08 -8.73 -13.35
CA PHE A 107 -39.65 -8.81 -14.75
C PHE A 107 -40.47 -9.86 -15.49
N GLU A 108 -41.48 -9.43 -16.25
CA GLU A 108 -42.36 -10.31 -17.05
C GLU A 108 -41.59 -11.11 -18.12
N ALA A 109 -40.43 -10.61 -18.57
CA ALA A 109 -39.58 -11.25 -19.56
C ALA A 109 -38.83 -12.50 -19.05
N ASP A 110 -38.72 -12.68 -17.73
CA ASP A 110 -37.90 -13.75 -17.14
C ASP A 110 -38.71 -15.06 -17.01
N ARG A 111 -38.92 -15.70 -18.17
CA ARG A 111 -39.63 -16.99 -18.29
C ARG A 111 -38.87 -18.15 -17.66
N TYR A 112 -37.53 -18.14 -17.70
CA TYR A 112 -36.70 -19.22 -17.18
C TYR A 112 -35.86 -18.77 -15.96
N GLU A 113 -35.63 -19.69 -15.02
CA GLU A 113 -34.84 -19.43 -13.79
C GLU A 113 -33.42 -18.92 -14.07
N TRP A 114 -32.76 -19.45 -15.11
CA TRP A 114 -31.41 -19.03 -15.46
C TRP A 114 -31.36 -17.55 -15.92
N GLN A 115 -32.44 -17.04 -16.51
CA GLN A 115 -32.54 -15.62 -16.91
C GLN A 115 -32.63 -14.71 -15.69
N ARG A 116 -33.46 -15.09 -14.70
CA ARG A 116 -33.57 -14.39 -13.41
C ARG A 116 -32.23 -14.36 -12.69
N LYS A 117 -31.57 -15.51 -12.61
CA LYS A 117 -30.25 -15.65 -12.00
C LYS A 117 -29.22 -14.76 -12.70
N ASN A 118 -29.14 -14.80 -14.02
CA ASN A 118 -28.20 -13.98 -14.78
C ASN A 118 -28.47 -12.47 -14.63
N ARG A 119 -29.75 -12.05 -14.61
CA ARG A 119 -30.13 -10.65 -14.36
C ARG A 119 -29.69 -10.18 -12.99
N ARG A 120 -29.98 -10.96 -11.95
CA ARG A 120 -29.56 -10.66 -10.57
C ARG A 120 -28.02 -10.60 -10.46
N GLU A 121 -27.31 -11.54 -11.05
CA GLU A 121 -25.85 -11.53 -11.06
C GLU A 121 -25.27 -10.30 -11.78
N ASN A 122 -25.83 -9.89 -12.91
CA ASN A 122 -25.40 -8.68 -13.63
C ASN A 122 -25.67 -7.40 -12.83
N PHE A 123 -26.82 -7.34 -12.17
CA PHE A 123 -27.16 -6.24 -11.27
C PHE A 123 -26.17 -6.15 -10.09
N GLU A 124 -25.92 -7.28 -9.41
CA GLU A 124 -24.95 -7.36 -8.31
C GLU A 124 -23.52 -7.03 -8.75
N ARG A 125 -23.10 -7.43 -9.96
CA ARG A 125 -21.82 -7.01 -10.55
C ARG A 125 -21.77 -5.49 -10.75
N SER A 126 -22.86 -4.86 -11.19
CA SER A 126 -22.92 -3.41 -11.33
C SER A 126 -22.79 -2.71 -9.98
N LEU A 127 -23.51 -3.17 -8.95
CA LEU A 127 -23.40 -2.63 -7.60
C LEU A 127 -22.00 -2.80 -7.02
N ALA A 128 -21.37 -3.96 -7.24
CA ALA A 128 -20.00 -4.20 -6.80
C ALA A 128 -18.99 -3.24 -7.48
N ARG A 129 -19.19 -2.88 -8.75
CA ARG A 129 -18.36 -1.88 -9.44
C ARG A 129 -18.55 -0.49 -8.83
N ASP A 130 -19.79 -0.07 -8.60
CA ASP A 130 -20.10 1.22 -7.97
C ASP A 130 -19.46 1.31 -6.57
N LEU A 131 -19.60 0.26 -5.76
CA LEU A 131 -18.97 0.18 -4.44
C LEU A 131 -17.44 0.21 -4.52
N ASN A 132 -16.84 -0.57 -5.42
CA ASN A 132 -15.38 -0.62 -5.54
C ASN A 132 -14.80 0.72 -6.02
N LYS A 133 -15.48 1.41 -6.94
CA LYS A 133 -15.11 2.76 -7.36
C LYS A 133 -15.13 3.72 -6.18
N SER A 134 -16.21 3.73 -5.42
CA SER A 134 -16.33 4.58 -4.23
C SER A 134 -15.27 4.25 -3.17
N ARG A 135 -14.91 2.97 -2.96
CA ARG A 135 -13.78 2.58 -2.10
C ARG A 135 -12.46 3.19 -2.58
N SER A 136 -12.16 3.14 -3.87
CA SER A 136 -10.97 3.76 -4.44
C SER A 136 -10.96 5.27 -4.22
N ASP A 137 -12.08 5.96 -4.46
CA ASP A 137 -12.21 7.40 -4.22
C ASP A 137 -11.99 7.77 -2.74
N CYS A 138 -12.50 6.94 -1.83
CA CYS A 138 -12.28 7.10 -0.38
C CYS A 138 -10.82 6.89 0.00
N ILE A 139 -10.16 5.88 -0.57
CA ILE A 139 -8.72 5.65 -0.38
C ILE A 139 -7.91 6.88 -0.79
N HIS A 140 -8.25 7.55 -1.90
CA HIS A 140 -7.57 8.78 -2.31
C HIS A 140 -7.71 9.91 -1.28
N LEU A 141 -8.91 10.11 -0.73
CA LEU A 141 -9.13 11.11 0.33
C LEU A 141 -8.41 10.76 1.63
N LEU A 142 -8.35 9.47 1.99
CA LEU A 142 -7.61 9.00 3.16
C LEU A 142 -6.11 9.19 2.98
N VAL A 143 -5.55 8.95 1.80
CA VAL A 143 -4.15 9.25 1.50
C VAL A 143 -3.86 10.75 1.61
N PHE A 144 -4.75 11.60 1.10
CA PHE A 144 -4.61 13.04 1.27
C PHE A 144 -4.64 13.47 2.76
N SER A 145 -5.50 12.83 3.56
CA SER A 145 -5.56 13.02 5.01
C SER A 145 -4.25 12.60 5.70
N MET A 146 -3.70 11.43 5.34
CA MET A 146 -2.39 10.96 5.84
C MET A 146 -1.26 11.92 5.49
N ASN A 147 -1.17 12.36 4.23
CA ASN A 147 -0.15 13.31 3.79
C ASN A 147 -0.26 14.65 4.53
N SER A 148 -1.47 15.07 4.91
CA SER A 148 -1.67 16.28 5.70
C SER A 148 -1.17 16.11 7.14
N LEU A 149 -1.32 14.93 7.73
CA LEU A 149 -0.75 14.61 9.05
C LEU A 149 0.78 14.53 9.03
N GLU A 150 1.37 14.01 7.95
CA GLU A 150 2.83 13.89 7.81
C GLU A 150 3.53 15.26 7.73
N LYS A 151 2.83 16.28 7.23
CA LYS A 151 3.33 17.67 7.17
C LYS A 151 3.46 18.34 8.53
N ILE A 152 2.73 17.88 9.54
CA ILE A 152 2.86 18.40 10.90
C ILE A 152 4.24 17.99 11.40
N GLN A 153 5.15 18.94 11.67
CA GLN A 153 6.47 18.63 12.21
C GLN A 153 6.58 18.91 13.71
N ASN A 154 5.65 19.68 14.28
CA ASN A 154 5.70 20.07 15.69
C ASN A 154 5.50 18.84 16.62
N PRO A 155 6.49 18.49 17.47
CA PRO A 155 6.43 17.31 18.32
C PRO A 155 5.32 17.40 19.37
N LYS A 156 5.01 18.61 19.88
CA LYS A 156 3.94 18.81 20.87
C LYS A 156 2.59 18.35 20.33
N VAL A 157 2.33 18.60 19.05
CA VAL A 157 1.08 18.21 18.38
C VAL A 157 1.09 16.71 18.09
N LYS A 158 2.22 16.13 17.64
CA LYS A 158 2.35 14.69 17.37
C LYS A 158 2.13 13.82 18.61
N ASP A 159 2.60 14.28 19.77
CA ASP A 159 2.46 13.55 21.03
C ASP A 159 1.08 13.66 21.65
N THR A 160 0.21 14.52 21.12
CA THR A 160 -1.16 14.65 21.61
C THR A 160 -1.97 13.39 21.25
N GLU A 161 -2.80 12.93 22.20
CA GLU A 161 -3.68 11.76 21.99
C GLU A 161 -4.63 11.97 20.79
N THR A 162 -5.11 13.19 20.58
CA THR A 162 -5.98 13.54 19.44
C THR A 162 -5.33 13.29 18.08
N PHE A 163 -4.02 13.52 17.96
CA PHE A 163 -3.27 13.25 16.73
C PHE A 163 -3.17 11.74 16.50
N ARG A 164 -2.78 10.99 17.54
CA ARG A 164 -2.64 9.52 17.47
C ARG A 164 -3.98 8.84 17.19
N ASP A 165 -5.07 9.31 17.79
CA ASP A 165 -6.42 8.81 17.55
C ASP A 165 -6.89 9.09 16.13
N LEU A 166 -6.65 10.30 15.59
CA LEU A 166 -6.99 10.62 14.21
C LEU A 166 -6.18 9.76 13.23
N GLN A 167 -4.88 9.62 13.46
CA GLN A 167 -3.99 8.76 12.67
C GLN A 167 -4.48 7.30 12.68
N ALA A 168 -4.78 6.77 13.87
CA ALA A 168 -5.30 5.42 14.05
C ALA A 168 -6.62 5.20 13.30
N ASN A 169 -7.54 6.17 13.35
CA ASN A 169 -8.82 6.09 12.65
C ASN A 169 -8.67 6.14 11.12
N ILE A 170 -7.78 7.00 10.61
CA ILE A 170 -7.48 7.06 9.17
C ILE A 170 -6.92 5.72 8.70
N TYR A 171 -5.96 5.15 9.44
CA TYR A 171 -5.39 3.84 9.10
C TYR A 171 -6.44 2.74 9.13
N ARG A 172 -7.29 2.70 10.17
CA ARG A 172 -8.36 1.71 10.31
C ARG A 172 -9.32 1.73 9.11
N GLU A 173 -9.80 2.90 8.70
CA GLU A 173 -10.70 3.01 7.55
C GLU A 173 -10.00 2.68 6.23
N TYR A 174 -8.74 3.09 6.06
CA TYR A 174 -7.95 2.72 4.88
C TYR A 174 -7.79 1.20 4.76
N ILE A 175 -7.42 0.54 5.85
CA ILE A 175 -7.24 -0.91 5.91
C ILE A 175 -8.54 -1.63 5.57
N LYS A 176 -9.69 -1.19 6.12
CA LYS A 176 -11.00 -1.75 5.79
C LYS A 176 -11.29 -1.70 4.28
N HIS A 177 -11.03 -0.55 3.64
CA HIS A 177 -11.24 -0.40 2.21
C HIS A 177 -10.27 -1.27 1.38
N GLN A 178 -8.99 -1.34 1.75
CA GLN A 178 -8.01 -2.17 1.05
C GLN A 178 -8.30 -3.66 1.18
N LEU A 179 -8.66 -4.13 2.38
CA LEU A 179 -9.05 -5.53 2.60
C LEU A 179 -10.29 -5.91 1.79
N ALA A 180 -11.28 -5.01 1.71
CA ALA A 180 -12.48 -5.22 0.90
C ALA A 180 -12.15 -5.32 -0.62
N LEU A 181 -11.13 -4.60 -1.08
CA LEU A 181 -10.61 -4.67 -2.45
C LEU A 181 -9.63 -5.85 -2.68
N LYS A 182 -9.33 -6.64 -1.64
CA LYS A 182 -8.36 -7.75 -1.66
C LYS A 182 -6.91 -7.30 -1.91
N ASN A 183 -6.58 -6.06 -1.56
CA ASN A 183 -5.24 -5.49 -1.62
C ASN A 183 -4.47 -5.74 -0.32
N PHE A 184 -4.14 -7.01 -0.06
CA PHE A 184 -3.56 -7.45 1.22
C PHE A 184 -2.16 -6.89 1.49
N LEU A 185 -1.34 -6.70 0.46
CA LEU A 185 0.03 -6.19 0.64
C LEU A 185 0.04 -4.71 1.06
N GLN A 186 -0.82 -3.90 0.46
CA GLN A 186 -0.98 -2.50 0.82
C GLN A 186 -1.61 -2.34 2.21
N ALA A 187 -2.55 -3.23 2.57
CA ALA A 187 -3.14 -3.25 3.91
C ALA A 187 -2.12 -3.66 4.99
N MET A 188 -1.25 -4.63 4.68
CA MET A 188 -0.21 -5.13 5.60
C MET A 188 0.73 -4.02 6.06
N ASP A 189 1.26 -3.23 5.13
CA ASP A 189 2.18 -2.14 5.42
C ASP A 189 1.57 -1.06 6.34
N LEU A 190 0.29 -0.74 6.16
CA LEU A 190 -0.40 0.20 7.04
C LEU A 190 -0.82 -0.42 8.39
N LEU A 191 -1.10 -1.73 8.42
CA LEU A 191 -1.36 -2.46 9.67
C LEU A 191 -0.12 -2.52 10.56
N GLU A 192 1.06 -2.73 9.99
CA GLU A 192 2.34 -2.68 10.72
C GLU A 192 2.57 -1.30 11.33
N ARG A 193 2.25 -0.22 10.60
CA ARG A 193 2.32 1.15 11.11
C ARG A 193 1.27 1.43 12.18
N TYR A 194 0.07 0.87 12.05
CA TYR A 194 -1.02 1.03 13.01
C TYR A 194 -0.66 0.48 14.39
N ILE A 195 -0.10 -0.73 14.47
CA ILE A 195 0.29 -1.33 15.75
C ILE A 195 1.48 -0.60 16.41
N GLN A 196 2.26 0.16 15.64
CA GLN A 196 3.39 0.96 16.15
C GLN A 196 2.95 2.29 16.78
N ILE A 197 1.70 2.74 16.59
CA ILE A 197 1.21 4.02 17.15
C ILE A 197 1.23 3.99 18.69
N GLY A 198 0.93 2.84 19.29
CA GLY A 198 0.97 2.67 20.75
C GLY A 198 0.39 1.34 21.24
N ASN A 199 0.59 1.03 22.53
CA ASN A 199 0.22 -0.27 23.11
C ASN A 199 -1.27 -0.59 22.97
N LYS A 200 -2.15 0.41 23.12
CA LYS A 200 -3.61 0.28 22.91
C LYS A 200 -3.95 -0.29 21.54
N TYR A 201 -3.17 0.04 20.51
CA TYR A 201 -3.38 -0.39 19.13
C TYR A 201 -2.69 -1.71 18.82
N TYR A 202 -1.57 -1.99 19.49
CA TYR A 202 -0.89 -3.27 19.43
C TYR A 202 -1.74 -4.39 20.05
N GLU A 203 -2.43 -4.12 21.16
CA GLU A 203 -3.29 -5.07 21.86
C GLU A 203 -4.67 -5.25 21.22
N ASP A 204 -4.96 -4.56 20.10
CA ASP A 204 -6.23 -4.73 19.38
C ASP A 204 -6.25 -6.11 18.68
N PRO A 205 -7.13 -7.04 19.11
CA PRO A 205 -7.19 -8.37 18.53
C PRO A 205 -7.52 -8.31 17.03
N GLU A 206 -8.42 -7.43 16.59
CA GLU A 206 -8.83 -7.39 15.18
C GLU A 206 -7.66 -7.02 14.27
N ALA A 207 -6.83 -6.05 14.68
CA ALA A 207 -5.66 -5.63 13.94
C ALA A 207 -4.65 -6.79 13.78
N GLN A 208 -4.39 -7.53 14.86
CA GLN A 208 -3.52 -8.72 14.84
C GLN A 208 -4.09 -9.82 13.93
N GLY A 209 -5.40 -10.05 13.99
CA GLY A 209 -6.09 -11.02 13.13
C GLY A 209 -6.03 -10.66 11.65
N PHE A 210 -6.25 -9.38 11.29
CA PHE A 210 -6.11 -8.91 9.92
C PHE A 210 -4.68 -9.02 9.41
N LEU A 211 -3.69 -8.69 10.25
CA LEU A 211 -2.29 -8.79 9.88
C LEU A 211 -1.86 -10.25 9.65
N ALA A 212 -2.32 -11.18 10.49
CA ALA A 212 -2.13 -12.62 10.27
C ALA A 212 -2.74 -13.11 8.94
N ASN A 213 -3.93 -12.61 8.58
CA ASN A 213 -4.58 -12.92 7.30
C ASN A 213 -3.77 -12.38 6.10
N CYS A 214 -3.27 -11.16 6.20
CA CYS A 214 -2.40 -10.56 5.18
C CYS A 214 -1.12 -11.39 4.98
N TYR A 215 -0.46 -11.82 6.07
CA TYR A 215 0.72 -12.67 5.99
C TYR A 215 0.41 -14.07 5.44
N GLU A 216 -0.74 -14.66 5.77
CA GLU A 216 -1.20 -15.92 5.15
C GLU A 216 -1.34 -15.76 3.63
N ARG A 217 -1.88 -14.63 3.18
CA ARG A 217 -2.00 -14.37 1.74
C ARG A 217 -0.63 -14.17 1.08
N ALA A 218 0.28 -13.47 1.74
CA ALA A 218 1.66 -13.28 1.30
C ALA A 218 2.43 -14.62 1.25
N TYR A 219 2.29 -15.46 2.27
CA TYR A 219 2.84 -16.83 2.31
C TYR A 219 2.36 -17.67 1.11
N ARG A 220 1.05 -17.68 0.82
CA ARG A 220 0.50 -18.39 -0.34
C ARG A 220 1.05 -17.85 -1.66
N LEU A 221 1.28 -16.55 -1.76
CA LEU A 221 1.88 -15.92 -2.93
C LEU A 221 3.36 -16.33 -3.10
N SER A 222 4.15 -16.30 -2.03
CA SER A 222 5.55 -16.75 -2.04
C SER A 222 5.66 -18.24 -2.38
N LYS A 223 4.75 -19.08 -1.87
CA LYS A 223 4.66 -20.50 -2.24
C LYS A 223 4.42 -20.69 -3.74
N LYS A 224 3.55 -19.86 -4.34
CA LYS A 224 3.31 -19.89 -5.80
C LYS A 224 4.54 -19.42 -6.58
N ASN A 225 5.24 -18.40 -6.08
CA ASN A 225 6.40 -17.81 -6.73
C ASN A 225 7.70 -18.61 -6.52
N ARG A 226 7.69 -19.65 -5.67
CA ARG A 226 8.87 -20.46 -5.30
C ARG A 226 10.00 -19.65 -4.65
N ASP A 227 9.62 -18.64 -3.88
CA ASP A 227 10.56 -17.88 -3.05
C ASP A 227 10.58 -18.47 -1.65
N ASP A 228 11.61 -19.27 -1.36
CA ASP A 228 11.74 -19.99 -0.09
C ASP A 228 12.03 -19.04 1.09
N GLN A 229 12.79 -17.96 0.88
CA GLN A 229 13.14 -17.00 1.93
C GLN A 229 11.93 -16.19 2.38
N ALA A 230 11.17 -15.65 1.42
CA ALA A 230 9.94 -14.92 1.73
C ALA A 230 8.89 -15.84 2.35
N ARG A 231 8.83 -17.11 1.93
CA ARG A 231 7.90 -18.11 2.48
C ARG A 231 8.14 -18.32 3.97
N GLU A 232 9.38 -18.56 4.38
CA GLU A 232 9.72 -18.78 5.78
C GLU A 232 9.41 -17.54 6.63
N LYS A 233 9.81 -16.35 6.14
CA LYS A 233 9.51 -15.07 6.80
C LYS A 233 8.01 -14.90 7.07
N PHE A 234 7.17 -15.11 6.05
CA PHE A 234 5.73 -14.91 6.20
C PHE A 234 5.06 -16.00 7.04
N ASP A 235 5.58 -17.22 7.06
CA ASP A 235 5.04 -18.27 7.94
C ASP A 235 5.27 -17.94 9.43
N ILE A 236 6.49 -17.48 9.77
CA ILE A 236 6.82 -17.03 11.12
C ILE A 236 5.91 -15.87 11.55
N LEU A 237 5.76 -14.86 10.69
CA LEU A 237 4.94 -13.69 10.99
C LEU A 237 3.44 -14.02 11.10
N ARG A 238 2.92 -14.86 10.20
CA ARG A 238 1.55 -15.37 10.28
C ARG A 238 1.30 -16.06 11.61
N LYS A 239 2.19 -16.98 12.01
CA LYS A 239 2.08 -17.73 13.27
C LYS A 239 2.15 -16.80 14.48
N LYS A 240 3.09 -15.84 14.48
CA LYS A 240 3.23 -14.84 15.54
C LYS A 240 1.94 -14.02 15.73
N HIS A 241 1.45 -13.39 14.67
CA HIS A 241 0.27 -12.51 14.77
C HIS A 241 -1.03 -13.29 14.97
N GLY A 242 -1.12 -14.53 14.46
CA GLY A 242 -2.22 -15.44 14.77
C GLY A 242 -2.28 -15.83 16.25
N LEU A 243 -1.14 -16.10 16.89
CA LEU A 243 -1.10 -16.36 18.33
C LEU A 243 -1.47 -15.14 19.15
N LEU A 244 -0.98 -13.95 18.78
CA LEU A 244 -1.34 -12.69 19.45
C LEU A 244 -2.84 -12.41 19.34
N TYR A 245 -3.44 -12.67 18.18
CA TYR A 245 -4.89 -12.57 18.01
C TYR A 245 -5.65 -13.45 19.01
N ALA A 246 -5.28 -14.73 19.09
CA ALA A 246 -5.93 -15.66 19.98
C ALA A 246 -5.70 -15.30 21.46
N GLU A 247 -4.51 -14.82 21.80
CA GLU A 247 -4.16 -14.35 23.15
C GLU A 247 -5.03 -13.17 23.57
N PHE A 248 -5.15 -12.13 22.74
CA PHE A 248 -5.93 -10.95 23.09
C PHE A 248 -7.44 -11.18 23.04
N LYS A 249 -7.91 -12.10 22.17
CA LYS A 249 -9.35 -12.39 22.04
C LYS A 249 -9.88 -13.36 23.09
N PHE A 250 -9.15 -14.44 23.36
CA PHE A 250 -9.61 -15.54 24.23
C PHE A 250 -8.86 -15.63 25.56
N GLY A 251 -7.65 -15.07 25.64
CA GLY A 251 -6.73 -15.24 26.77
C GLY A 251 -5.91 -16.54 26.68
N LYS A 252 -4.65 -16.50 27.14
CA LYS A 252 -3.68 -17.62 27.05
C LYS A 252 -4.17 -18.95 27.62
N ASN A 253 -5.02 -18.90 28.63
CA ASN A 253 -5.46 -20.08 29.37
C ASN A 253 -6.80 -20.64 28.87
N SER A 254 -7.42 -20.01 27.86
CA SER A 254 -8.69 -20.50 27.31
C SER A 254 -8.49 -21.78 26.49
N ALA A 255 -9.49 -22.67 26.52
CA ALA A 255 -9.53 -23.85 25.67
C ALA A 255 -9.48 -23.46 24.17
N ASP A 256 -10.16 -22.38 23.81
CA ASP A 256 -10.21 -21.86 22.43
C ASP A 256 -8.82 -21.43 21.94
N TYR A 257 -7.98 -20.88 22.82
CA TYR A 257 -6.59 -20.54 22.50
C TYR A 257 -5.74 -21.78 22.23
N GLN A 258 -5.92 -22.83 23.02
CA GLN A 258 -5.20 -24.09 22.85
C GLN A 258 -5.63 -24.81 21.57
N GLU A 259 -6.91 -24.77 21.21
CA GLU A 259 -7.40 -25.31 19.96
C GLU A 259 -6.88 -24.51 18.76
N PHE A 260 -7.01 -23.19 18.80
CA PHE A 260 -6.54 -22.32 17.73
C PHE A 260 -5.02 -22.44 17.52
N SER A 261 -4.22 -22.49 18.59
CA SER A 261 -2.78 -22.68 18.49
C SER A 261 -2.43 -24.04 17.89
N LYS A 262 -3.12 -25.12 18.28
CA LYS A 262 -2.94 -26.44 17.66
C LYS A 262 -3.23 -26.41 16.16
N GLU A 263 -4.31 -25.75 15.73
CA GLU A 263 -4.64 -25.61 14.30
C GLU A 263 -3.61 -24.78 13.54
N LEU A 264 -3.12 -23.68 14.13
CA LEU A 264 -2.19 -22.76 13.48
C LEU A 264 -0.81 -23.40 13.19
N PHE A 265 -0.40 -24.36 14.03
CA PHE A 265 0.84 -25.13 13.86
C PHE A 265 0.64 -26.49 13.20
N LYS A 266 -0.60 -26.81 12.79
CA LYS A 266 -0.88 -28.03 12.04
C LYS A 266 -0.53 -27.77 10.57
N ASP A 267 0.58 -28.34 10.12
CA ASP A 267 0.99 -28.32 8.71
C ASP A 267 0.11 -29.24 7.84
#